data_AF-A0A1Q6RQ68-F1
#
_entry.id   AF-A0A1Q6RQ68-F1
#
_cell.length_a   1.000
_cell.length_b   1.000
_cell.length_c   1.000
_cell.angle_alpha   90.00
_cell.angle_beta   90.00
_cell.angle_gamma   90.00
#
_symmetry.space_group_name_H-M   'P 1'
#
loop_
_entity.id
_entity.type
_entity.pdbx_description
1 polymer ?
#
loop_
_entity_poly.entity_id
_entity_poly.type
_entity_poly.pdbx_seq_one_letter_code
_entity_poly.pdbx_strand_id
1 'polypeptide(L)'
;MAYSAELYEHDLDRQAADALNQFPKFVKLLESYSVNYDEKAAKIDLLSTAIRLGENQMPEVYGLLPPICEQLGIDTPELYYVRDRQANAATFGSVHPCIYVTSGLVNKLPLNLLPSVLAHECGHIACKHRLNRELARVNQEVERYTNHADKADYAFAVASGVLAGLVDSLFVGEFSLEYANQWGNQQAEKLVLKVAKYQGYGGTDLGQAIKHLEDQFPIAADKATAAFGGGLQHHLRDFSHHPTPVGLVCSILTQFTGNVYGTDVAGAFQCVPLNKDGLNLVGKSFPEKIMFGAVNWFFHMVIR
;
A
#
# COMPACT_ATOMS: atom_id res chain seq x y z
N MET A 1 -25.24 24.44 4.86
CA MET A 1 -25.38 22.96 4.90
C MET A 1 -24.16 22.41 4.20
N ALA A 2 -23.41 21.52 4.87
CA ALA A 2 -22.26 20.86 4.24
C ALA A 2 -22.77 19.84 3.20
N TYR A 3 -22.09 19.74 2.07
CA TYR A 3 -22.37 18.68 1.10
C TYR A 3 -21.78 17.36 1.61
N SER A 4 -22.60 16.31 1.74
CA SER A 4 -22.11 14.98 2.12
C SER A 4 -21.31 14.38 0.97
N ALA A 5 -20.15 13.78 1.28
CA ALA A 5 -19.31 13.08 0.32
C ALA A 5 -20.06 11.93 -0.40
N GLU A 6 -21.08 11.38 0.25
CA GLU A 6 -21.95 10.33 -0.29
C GLU A 6 -22.69 10.76 -1.58
N LEU A 7 -22.85 12.07 -1.81
CA LEU A 7 -23.64 12.62 -2.91
C LEU A 7 -22.90 12.61 -4.26
N TYR A 8 -21.58 12.45 -4.26
CA TYR A 8 -20.73 12.48 -5.47
C TYR A 8 -19.67 11.37 -5.51
N GLU A 9 -19.70 10.45 -4.55
CA GLU A 9 -18.90 9.23 -4.55
C GLU A 9 -19.41 8.24 -5.61
N HIS A 10 -18.51 7.69 -6.41
CA HIS A 10 -18.85 6.74 -7.47
C HIS A 10 -19.20 5.36 -6.88
N ASP A 11 -20.21 4.67 -7.42
CA ASP A 11 -20.67 3.39 -6.85
C ASP A 11 -19.59 2.29 -6.82
N LEU A 12 -18.66 2.30 -7.79
CA LEU A 12 -17.53 1.36 -7.81
C LEU A 12 -16.46 1.68 -6.75
N ASP A 13 -16.29 2.97 -6.41
CA ASP A 13 -15.38 3.41 -5.36
C ASP A 13 -15.89 2.94 -4.00
N ARG A 14 -17.20 3.03 -3.80
CA ARG A 14 -17.89 2.48 -2.64
C ARG A 14 -17.71 0.96 -2.54
N GLN A 15 -17.87 0.25 -3.65
CA GLN A 15 -17.66 -1.21 -3.69
C GLN A 15 -16.21 -1.62 -3.41
N ALA A 16 -15.23 -0.89 -3.95
CA ALA A 16 -13.81 -1.12 -3.66
C ALA A 16 -13.49 -0.81 -2.20
N ALA A 17 -13.98 0.29 -1.64
CA ALA A 17 -13.83 0.64 -0.24
C ALA A 17 -14.48 -0.40 0.69
N ASP A 18 -15.70 -0.84 0.38
CA ASP A 18 -16.41 -1.89 1.11
C ASP A 18 -15.68 -3.23 1.03
N ALA A 19 -15.12 -3.57 -0.13
CA ALA A 19 -14.31 -4.77 -0.30
C ALA A 19 -13.01 -4.69 0.52
N LEU A 20 -12.34 -3.54 0.56
CA LEU A 20 -11.11 -3.37 1.34
C LEU A 20 -11.38 -3.27 2.85
N ASN A 21 -12.51 -2.68 3.25
CA ASN A 21 -12.97 -2.58 4.65
C ASN A 21 -13.33 -3.96 5.26
N GLN A 22 -13.67 -4.95 4.43
CA GLN A 22 -13.82 -6.34 4.88
C GLN A 22 -12.51 -6.93 5.44
N PHE A 23 -11.37 -6.28 5.18
CA PHE A 23 -10.04 -6.76 5.58
C PHE A 23 -9.32 -5.74 6.50
N PRO A 24 -9.74 -5.58 7.76
CA PRO A 24 -9.23 -4.53 8.66
C PRO A 24 -7.71 -4.57 8.91
N LYS A 25 -7.08 -5.75 8.85
CA LYS A 25 -5.61 -5.87 8.91
C LYS A 25 -4.91 -5.24 7.70
N PHE A 26 -5.55 -5.32 6.54
CA PHE A 26 -5.06 -4.76 5.28
C PHE A 26 -5.25 -3.23 5.24
N VAL A 27 -6.38 -2.72 5.76
CA VAL A 27 -6.59 -1.27 5.93
C VAL A 27 -5.49 -0.67 6.79
N LYS A 28 -5.18 -1.32 7.91
CA LYS A 28 -4.11 -0.90 8.83
C LYS A 28 -2.72 -0.92 8.18
N LEU A 29 -2.47 -1.86 7.26
CA LEU A 29 -1.22 -1.95 6.48
C LEU A 29 -1.10 -0.83 5.44
N LEU A 30 -2.19 -0.48 4.76
CA LEU A 30 -2.22 0.66 3.84
C LEU A 30 -2.11 2.00 4.57
N GLU A 31 -2.77 2.13 5.72
CA GLU A 31 -2.70 3.32 6.55
C GLU A 31 -1.28 3.51 7.10
N SER A 32 -0.66 2.46 7.67
CA SER A 32 0.74 2.55 8.13
C SER A 32 1.70 2.91 7.00
N TYR A 33 1.35 2.53 5.76
CA TYR A 33 2.10 2.88 4.57
C TYR A 33 1.98 4.38 4.21
N SER A 34 0.75 4.86 4.02
CA SER A 34 0.48 6.24 3.60
C SER A 34 0.95 7.29 4.63
N VAL A 35 0.96 6.95 5.92
CA VAL A 35 1.34 7.86 7.01
C VAL A 35 2.84 8.20 7.04
N ASN A 36 3.73 7.33 6.52
CA ASN A 36 5.16 7.40 6.88
C ASN A 36 6.16 7.71 5.75
N TYR A 37 5.88 7.45 4.47
CA TYR A 37 6.88 7.66 3.39
C TYR A 37 6.55 8.84 2.49
N ASP A 38 5.42 8.81 1.78
CA ASP A 38 5.09 9.86 0.80
C ASP A 38 4.79 11.21 1.44
N GLU A 39 4.02 11.24 2.54
CA GLU A 39 3.61 12.50 3.15
C GLU A 39 4.79 13.27 3.75
N LYS A 40 5.72 12.58 4.42
CA LYS A 40 6.91 13.21 5.00
C LYS A 40 7.92 13.62 3.93
N ALA A 41 8.19 12.78 2.92
CA ALA A 41 9.13 13.09 1.85
C ALA A 41 8.62 14.24 0.97
N ALA A 42 7.36 14.19 0.54
CA ALA A 42 6.73 15.26 -0.23
C ALA A 42 6.65 16.56 0.57
N LYS A 43 6.37 16.50 1.87
CA LYS A 43 6.36 17.69 2.74
C LYS A 43 7.76 18.29 2.93
N ILE A 44 8.79 17.47 3.08
CA ILE A 44 10.19 17.95 3.15
C ILE A 44 10.58 18.63 1.84
N ASP A 45 10.24 18.02 0.69
CA ASP A 45 10.52 18.62 -0.62
C ASP A 45 9.77 19.95 -0.79
N LEU A 46 8.47 19.99 -0.51
CA LEU A 46 7.66 21.21 -0.56
C LEU A 46 8.15 22.30 0.40
N LEU A 47 8.58 21.96 1.61
CA LEU A 47 9.17 22.94 2.55
C LEU A 47 10.49 23.52 2.04
N SER A 48 11.20 22.80 1.15
CA SER A 48 12.47 23.24 0.57
C SER A 48 12.32 23.98 -0.76
N THR A 49 11.28 23.68 -1.54
CA THR A 49 11.10 24.20 -2.91
C THR A 49 9.89 25.11 -3.10
N ALA A 50 8.96 25.16 -2.13
CA ALA A 50 7.71 25.90 -2.22
C ALA A 50 7.57 26.96 -1.12
N ILE A 51 6.75 27.97 -1.40
CA ILE A 51 6.38 29.00 -0.43
C ILE A 51 5.04 28.59 0.18
N ARG A 52 4.96 28.46 1.51
CA ARG A 52 3.68 28.26 2.19
C ARG A 52 2.85 29.55 2.08
N LEU A 53 1.60 29.44 1.64
CA LEU A 53 0.67 30.57 1.63
C LEU A 53 0.00 30.71 3.00
N GLY A 54 -0.43 31.93 3.29
CA GLY A 54 -1.19 32.26 4.48
C GLY A 54 -1.77 33.66 4.36
N GLU A 55 -2.37 34.15 5.44
CA GLU A 55 -3.03 35.46 5.47
C GLU A 55 -2.10 36.63 5.09
N ASN A 56 -0.80 36.47 5.29
CA ASN A 56 0.22 37.48 4.96
C ASN A 56 1.03 37.16 3.70
N GLN A 57 0.82 35.99 3.08
CA GLN A 57 1.63 35.47 1.97
C GLN A 57 0.71 34.99 0.85
N MET A 58 0.57 35.83 -0.18
CA MET A 58 -0.42 35.69 -1.27
C MET A 58 -1.86 35.56 -0.74
N PRO A 59 -2.35 36.57 0.03
CA PRO A 59 -3.68 36.55 0.63
C PRO A 59 -4.81 36.38 -0.39
N GLU A 60 -4.63 36.89 -1.61
CA GLU A 60 -5.60 36.78 -2.70
C GLU A 60 -5.83 35.34 -3.16
N VAL A 61 -4.85 34.45 -3.01
CA VAL A 61 -4.98 33.02 -3.33
C VAL A 61 -5.39 32.23 -2.08
N TYR A 62 -4.76 32.51 -0.93
CA TYR A 62 -5.07 31.81 0.32
C TYR A 62 -6.52 32.06 0.78
N GLY A 63 -7.02 33.30 0.66
CA GLY A 63 -8.37 33.67 1.09
C GLY A 63 -9.51 32.95 0.36
N LEU A 64 -9.22 32.28 -0.76
CA LEU A 64 -10.19 31.47 -1.50
C LEU A 64 -10.43 30.09 -0.86
N LEU A 65 -9.47 29.60 -0.07
CA LEU A 65 -9.47 28.23 0.45
C LEU A 65 -10.39 28.02 1.68
N PRO A 66 -10.40 28.89 2.72
CA PRO A 66 -11.23 28.67 3.91
C PRO A 66 -12.74 28.54 3.63
N PRO A 67 -13.37 29.37 2.78
CA PRO A 67 -14.80 29.22 2.46
C PRO A 67 -15.14 27.90 1.78
N ILE A 68 -14.24 27.38 0.95
CA ILE A 68 -14.38 26.08 0.27
C ILE A 68 -14.32 24.95 1.31
N CYS A 69 -13.36 25.01 2.22
CA CYS A 69 -13.19 24.01 3.28
C CYS A 69 -14.40 23.98 4.22
N GLU A 70 -14.92 25.14 4.60
CA GLU A 70 -16.14 25.28 5.41
C GLU A 70 -17.36 24.65 4.72
N GLN A 71 -17.52 24.87 3.41
CA GLN A 71 -18.61 24.27 2.62
C GLN A 71 -18.50 22.75 2.51
N LEU A 72 -17.27 22.23 2.42
CA LEU A 72 -16.98 20.80 2.31
C LEU A 72 -16.87 20.09 3.68
N GLY A 73 -16.93 20.84 4.79
CA GLY A 73 -16.83 20.28 6.14
C GLY A 73 -15.46 19.69 6.47
N ILE A 74 -14.39 20.17 5.85
CA ILE A 74 -13.00 19.72 6.08
C ILE A 74 -12.19 20.78 6.82
N ASP A 75 -11.19 20.33 7.60
CA ASP A 75 -10.18 21.23 8.14
C ASP A 75 -9.39 21.90 7.02
N THR A 76 -9.01 23.17 7.20
CA THR A 76 -8.27 23.92 6.17
C THR A 76 -6.86 23.32 6.01
N PRO A 77 -6.52 22.73 4.85
CA PRO A 77 -5.22 22.11 4.63
C PRO A 77 -4.12 23.17 4.45
N GLU A 78 -2.87 22.76 4.60
CA GLU A 78 -1.74 23.63 4.27
C GLU A 78 -1.69 23.89 2.75
N LEU A 79 -1.53 25.15 2.34
CA LEU A 79 -1.45 25.54 0.94
C LEU A 79 -0.04 26.01 0.58
N TYR A 80 0.49 25.55 -0.55
CA TYR A 80 1.83 25.86 -1.02
C TYR A 80 1.84 26.41 -2.44
N TYR A 81 2.79 27.31 -2.72
CA TYR A 81 3.05 27.90 -4.03
C TYR A 81 4.37 27.37 -4.57
N VAL A 82 4.30 26.63 -5.66
CA VAL A 82 5.45 25.97 -6.30
C VAL A 82 5.84 26.73 -7.57
N ARG A 83 7.13 27.00 -7.75
CA ARG A 83 7.64 27.65 -8.95
C ARG A 83 7.79 26.65 -10.10
N ASP A 84 6.70 26.39 -10.80
CA ASP A 84 6.67 25.62 -12.04
C ASP A 84 5.88 26.39 -13.12
N ARG A 85 6.38 26.37 -14.37
CA ARG A 85 5.75 27.01 -15.53
C ARG A 85 4.55 26.22 -16.08
N GLN A 86 4.46 24.92 -15.75
CA GLN A 86 3.29 24.12 -16.07
C GLN A 86 2.14 24.48 -15.14
N ALA A 87 0.93 24.62 -15.69
CA ALA A 87 -0.26 24.92 -14.90
C ALA A 87 -0.74 23.63 -14.22
N ASN A 88 -0.59 23.56 -12.90
CA ASN A 88 -0.98 22.39 -12.13
C ASN A 88 -1.39 22.78 -10.69
N ALA A 89 -2.19 21.92 -10.08
CA ALA A 89 -2.43 21.87 -8.65
C ALA A 89 -2.56 20.41 -8.24
N ALA A 90 -2.15 20.06 -7.03
CA ALA A 90 -2.40 18.72 -6.50
C ALA A 90 -2.47 18.70 -4.98
N THR A 91 -3.08 17.62 -4.49
CA THR A 91 -3.27 17.36 -3.06
C THR A 91 -2.45 16.15 -2.62
N PHE A 92 -1.68 16.28 -1.54
CA PHE A 92 -0.91 15.21 -0.92
C PHE A 92 -1.32 14.97 0.54
N GLY A 93 -0.86 13.86 1.11
CA GLY A 93 -1.03 13.50 2.52
C GLY A 93 -2.40 12.95 2.89
N SER A 94 -2.43 11.84 3.62
CA SER A 94 -3.68 11.24 4.12
C SER A 94 -3.98 11.64 5.56
N VAL A 95 -2.96 12.01 6.35
CA VAL A 95 -3.10 12.37 7.76
C VAL A 95 -3.13 13.88 7.95
N HIS A 96 -2.16 14.58 7.35
CA HIS A 96 -2.10 16.03 7.33
C HIS A 96 -2.11 16.50 5.87
N PRO A 97 -3.30 16.58 5.24
CA PRO A 97 -3.40 16.89 3.83
C PRO A 97 -2.84 18.29 3.54
N CYS A 98 -2.12 18.40 2.43
CA CYS A 98 -1.62 19.66 1.90
C CYS A 98 -1.96 19.78 0.42
N ILE A 99 -2.15 21.02 -0.03
CA ILE A 99 -2.41 21.37 -1.43
C ILE A 99 -1.24 22.22 -1.91
N TYR A 100 -0.81 22.02 -3.15
CA TYR A 100 0.05 22.99 -3.82
C TYR A 100 -0.59 23.49 -5.11
N VAL A 101 -0.25 24.73 -5.46
CA VAL A 101 -0.57 25.37 -6.74
C VAL A 101 0.72 25.86 -7.39
N THR A 102 0.82 25.75 -8.70
CA THR A 102 2.01 26.18 -9.42
C THR A 102 1.91 27.63 -9.92
N SER A 103 3.07 28.26 -10.14
CA SER A 103 3.15 29.57 -10.79
C SER A 103 2.49 29.61 -12.18
N GLY A 104 2.56 28.51 -12.92
CA GLY A 104 1.94 28.38 -14.23
C GLY A 104 0.42 28.38 -14.15
N LEU A 105 -0.16 27.89 -13.06
CA LEU A 105 -1.62 27.91 -12.85
C LEU A 105 -2.06 29.31 -12.43
N VAL A 106 -1.46 29.85 -11.36
CA VAL A 106 -1.86 31.14 -10.78
C VAL A 106 -1.72 32.29 -11.79
N ASN A 107 -0.69 32.26 -12.64
CA ASN A 107 -0.45 33.33 -13.61
C ASN A 107 -1.27 33.21 -14.90
N LYS A 108 -1.78 32.02 -15.24
CA LYS A 108 -2.53 31.78 -16.48
C LYS A 108 -4.04 31.72 -16.25
N LEU A 109 -4.46 31.24 -15.08
CA LEU A 109 -5.87 31.10 -14.76
C LEU A 109 -6.39 32.38 -14.08
N PRO A 110 -7.51 32.95 -14.56
CA PRO A 110 -8.17 34.06 -13.87
C PRO A 110 -8.51 33.74 -12.42
N LEU A 111 -8.34 34.71 -11.52
CA LEU A 111 -8.52 34.52 -10.08
C LEU A 111 -9.93 34.05 -9.71
N ASN A 112 -10.95 34.41 -10.49
CA ASN A 112 -12.34 33.96 -10.27
C ASN A 112 -12.58 32.47 -10.60
N LEU A 113 -11.69 31.82 -11.36
CA LEU A 113 -11.76 30.39 -11.69
C LEU A 113 -10.86 29.53 -10.78
N LEU A 114 -9.92 30.15 -10.07
CA LEU A 114 -9.04 29.47 -9.13
C LEU A 114 -9.78 28.73 -7.99
N PRO A 115 -10.91 29.25 -7.44
CA PRO A 115 -11.72 28.52 -6.48
C PRO A 115 -12.21 27.17 -6.98
N SER A 116 -12.50 27.02 -8.29
CA SER A 116 -12.94 25.74 -8.85
C SER A 116 -11.85 24.67 -8.79
N VAL A 117 -10.58 25.07 -9.01
CA VAL A 117 -9.44 24.16 -8.91
C VAL A 117 -9.17 23.82 -7.45
N LEU A 118 -9.19 24.80 -6.55
CA LEU A 118 -9.03 24.56 -5.11
C LEU A 118 -10.17 23.69 -4.56
N ALA A 119 -11.41 23.91 -4.99
CA ALA A 119 -12.55 23.07 -4.61
C ALA A 119 -12.42 21.63 -5.12
N HIS A 120 -11.86 21.44 -6.33
CA HIS A 120 -11.55 20.12 -6.84
C HIS A 120 -10.48 19.42 -6.00
N GLU A 121 -9.43 20.14 -5.59
CA GLU A 121 -8.36 19.61 -4.73
C GLU A 121 -8.83 19.33 -3.29
N CYS A 122 -9.60 20.25 -2.70
CA CYS A 122 -10.32 20.02 -1.45
C CYS A 122 -11.32 18.87 -1.57
N GLY A 123 -11.89 18.63 -2.76
CA GLY A 123 -12.68 17.46 -3.07
C GLY A 123 -11.89 16.17 -2.84
N HIS A 124 -10.61 16.10 -3.24
CA HIS A 124 -9.75 14.95 -2.92
C HIS A 124 -9.48 14.80 -1.43
N ILE A 125 -9.54 15.88 -0.65
CA ILE A 125 -9.41 15.86 0.81
C ILE A 125 -10.71 15.39 1.47
N ALA A 126 -11.84 15.93 1.03
CA ALA A 126 -13.16 15.52 1.50
C ALA A 126 -13.44 14.05 1.14
N CYS A 127 -12.97 13.61 -0.04
CA CYS A 127 -13.04 12.22 -0.50
C CYS A 127 -11.89 11.33 0.02
N LYS A 128 -10.98 11.83 0.86
CA LYS A 128 -9.72 11.14 1.23
C LYS A 128 -9.92 10.04 2.26
N HIS A 129 -10.76 9.08 1.90
CA HIS A 129 -10.84 7.79 2.56
C HIS A 129 -10.73 6.58 1.63
N ARG A 130 -10.14 6.68 0.42
CA ARG A 130 -9.34 5.60 -0.22
C ARG A 130 -8.93 5.92 -1.67
N LEU A 131 -7.67 5.64 -2.02
CA LEU A 131 -7.20 4.96 -3.24
C LEU A 131 -7.72 5.27 -4.69
N ASN A 132 -8.69 6.16 -4.94
CA ASN A 132 -9.48 6.06 -6.17
C ASN A 132 -8.91 6.72 -7.44
N ARG A 133 -7.95 7.65 -7.36
CA ARG A 133 -7.40 8.28 -8.58
C ARG A 133 -6.48 7.36 -9.39
N GLU A 134 -5.64 6.58 -8.71
CA GLU A 134 -4.81 5.56 -9.35
C GLU A 134 -5.68 4.39 -9.84
N LEU A 135 -6.70 4.00 -9.05
CA LEU A 135 -7.68 2.99 -9.43
C LEU A 135 -8.55 3.40 -10.64
N ALA A 136 -8.93 4.67 -10.76
CA ALA A 136 -9.72 5.17 -11.89
C ALA A 136 -8.93 5.14 -13.22
N ARG A 137 -7.62 5.43 -13.17
CA ARG A 137 -6.75 5.35 -14.34
C ARG A 137 -6.55 3.90 -14.79
N VAL A 138 -6.39 2.98 -13.84
CA VAL A 138 -6.33 1.53 -14.10
C VAL A 138 -7.68 1.00 -14.57
N ASN A 139 -8.80 1.46 -14.01
CA ASN A 139 -10.15 1.07 -14.39
C ASN A 139 -10.52 1.48 -15.82
N GLN A 140 -10.05 2.64 -16.30
CA GLN A 140 -10.37 3.09 -17.66
C GLN A 140 -9.70 2.24 -18.76
N GLU A 141 -8.54 1.63 -18.46
CA GLU A 141 -7.92 0.62 -19.32
C GLU A 141 -8.60 -0.76 -19.21
N VAL A 142 -9.12 -1.10 -18.02
CA VAL A 142 -9.84 -2.34 -17.73
C VAL A 142 -11.24 -2.37 -18.37
N GLU A 143 -11.98 -1.26 -18.36
CA GLU A 143 -13.33 -1.12 -18.97
C GLU A 143 -13.35 -1.45 -20.47
N ARG A 144 -12.23 -1.31 -21.16
CA ARG A 144 -12.11 -1.67 -22.58
C ARG A 144 -12.06 -3.19 -22.81
N TYR A 145 -11.84 -3.99 -21.76
CA TYR A 145 -11.67 -5.44 -21.80
C TYR A 145 -12.67 -6.23 -20.94
N THR A 146 -13.34 -5.64 -19.96
CA THR A 146 -14.10 -6.41 -18.96
C THR A 146 -15.60 -6.17 -19.03
N ASN A 147 -16.33 -7.17 -19.53
CA ASN A 147 -17.69 -7.43 -19.09
C ASN A 147 -17.66 -8.84 -18.47
N HIS A 148 -17.91 -8.93 -17.15
CA HIS A 148 -17.80 -10.08 -16.23
C HIS A 148 -16.48 -10.20 -15.43
N ALA A 149 -16.16 -9.22 -14.58
CA ALA A 149 -15.24 -9.45 -13.46
C ALA A 149 -16.06 -9.77 -12.20
N ASP A 150 -15.84 -10.93 -11.58
CA ASP A 150 -16.48 -11.31 -10.33
C ASP A 150 -15.62 -10.93 -9.11
N LYS A 151 -16.09 -11.22 -7.89
CA LYS A 151 -15.36 -10.86 -6.65
C LYS A 151 -13.96 -11.47 -6.56
N ALA A 152 -13.71 -12.59 -7.25
CA ALA A 152 -12.38 -13.20 -7.28
C ALA A 152 -11.42 -12.41 -8.16
N ASP A 153 -11.89 -11.88 -9.29
CA ASP A 153 -11.10 -11.03 -10.18
C ASP A 153 -10.67 -9.73 -9.48
N TYR A 154 -11.58 -9.11 -8.73
CA TYR A 154 -11.25 -7.94 -7.91
C TYR A 154 -10.25 -8.27 -6.80
N ALA A 155 -10.42 -9.39 -6.10
CA ALA A 155 -9.49 -9.81 -5.07
C ALA A 155 -8.08 -10.06 -5.64
N PHE A 156 -8.00 -10.68 -6.82
CA PHE A 156 -6.75 -10.95 -7.51
C PHE A 156 -6.07 -9.67 -8.01
N ALA A 157 -6.83 -8.74 -8.58
CA ALA A 157 -6.34 -7.44 -9.02
C ALA A 157 -5.81 -6.60 -7.85
N VAL A 158 -6.55 -6.53 -6.75
CA VAL A 158 -6.13 -5.83 -5.52
C VAL A 158 -4.87 -6.47 -4.94
N ALA A 159 -4.83 -7.80 -4.81
CA ALA A 159 -3.64 -8.50 -4.31
C ALA A 159 -2.41 -8.24 -5.17
N SER A 160 -2.59 -8.25 -6.49
CA SER A 160 -1.51 -7.98 -7.46
C SER A 160 -1.03 -6.54 -7.39
N GLY A 161 -1.94 -5.57 -7.32
CA GLY A 161 -1.59 -4.15 -7.18
C GLY A 161 -0.88 -3.83 -5.87
N VAL A 162 -1.29 -4.47 -4.77
CA VAL A 162 -0.64 -4.35 -3.46
C VAL A 162 0.75 -4.95 -3.48
N LEU A 163 0.90 -6.17 -4.01
CA LEU A 163 2.21 -6.80 -4.16
C LEU A 163 3.14 -5.97 -5.03
N ALA A 164 2.65 -5.48 -6.18
CA ALA A 164 3.43 -4.62 -7.06
C ALA A 164 3.85 -3.33 -6.35
N GLY A 165 2.94 -2.68 -5.62
CA GLY A 165 3.26 -1.48 -4.83
C GLY A 165 4.24 -1.74 -3.69
N LEU A 166 4.16 -2.89 -3.03
CA LEU A 166 5.12 -3.29 -1.99
C LEU A 166 6.50 -3.56 -2.58
N VAL A 167 6.57 -4.26 -3.72
CA VAL A 167 7.82 -4.50 -4.45
C VAL A 167 8.41 -3.17 -4.91
N ASP A 168 7.61 -2.33 -5.57
CA ASP A 168 8.08 -1.05 -6.09
C ASP A 168 8.56 -0.15 -4.94
N SER A 169 7.80 0.00 -3.86
CA SER A 169 8.18 0.85 -2.72
C SER A 169 9.44 0.39 -1.99
N LEU A 170 9.62 -0.92 -1.82
CA LEU A 170 10.76 -1.46 -1.06
C LEU A 170 12.04 -1.50 -1.91
N PHE A 171 11.91 -1.66 -3.22
CA PHE A 171 13.03 -1.93 -4.11
C PHE A 171 13.37 -0.76 -5.05
N VAL A 172 12.49 0.24 -5.24
CA VAL A 172 12.79 1.44 -6.03
C VAL A 172 13.86 2.29 -5.34
N GLY A 173 14.93 2.56 -6.10
CA GLY A 173 16.09 3.37 -5.68
C GLY A 173 17.25 2.57 -5.08
N GLU A 174 17.04 1.32 -4.66
CA GLU A 174 18.07 0.46 -4.04
C GLU A 174 18.34 -0.85 -4.80
N PHE A 175 17.37 -1.37 -5.58
CA PHE A 175 17.48 -2.64 -6.30
C PHE A 175 17.64 -2.42 -7.79
N SER A 176 18.84 -2.70 -8.30
CA SER A 176 19.04 -2.88 -9.73
C SER A 176 19.04 -4.37 -10.03
N LEU A 177 18.13 -4.82 -10.91
CA LEU A 177 18.12 -6.20 -11.43
C LEU A 177 19.47 -6.58 -12.07
N GLU A 178 20.23 -5.57 -12.53
CA GLU A 178 21.57 -5.69 -13.11
C GLU A 178 22.64 -6.12 -12.07
N TYR A 179 22.39 -5.87 -10.78
CA TYR A 179 23.31 -6.16 -9.67
C TYR A 179 22.70 -7.06 -8.58
N ALA A 180 21.55 -7.70 -8.82
CA ALA A 180 20.88 -8.57 -7.84
C ALA A 180 21.80 -9.70 -7.30
N ASN A 181 22.72 -10.21 -8.13
CA ASN A 181 23.73 -11.20 -7.72
C ASN A 181 24.89 -10.64 -6.88
N GLN A 182 25.02 -9.32 -6.76
CA GLN A 182 26.04 -8.64 -5.93
C GLN A 182 25.48 -8.18 -4.59
N TRP A 183 24.20 -8.44 -4.33
CA TRP A 183 23.53 -8.06 -3.11
C TRP A 183 24.09 -8.90 -1.95
N GLY A 184 24.72 -8.23 -0.98
CA GLY A 184 25.34 -8.87 0.19
C GLY A 184 24.42 -8.86 1.41
N ASN A 185 24.80 -9.63 2.43
CA ASN A 185 24.03 -9.74 3.69
C ASN A 185 23.71 -8.36 4.30
N GLN A 186 24.64 -7.39 4.22
CA GLN A 186 24.43 -6.06 4.80
C GLN A 186 23.28 -5.27 4.16
N GLN A 187 23.01 -5.47 2.88
CA GLN A 187 21.91 -4.82 2.17
C GLN A 187 20.58 -5.48 2.53
N ALA A 188 20.55 -6.81 2.62
CA ALA A 188 19.37 -7.54 3.09
C ALA A 188 19.01 -7.16 4.54
N GLU A 189 19.98 -7.08 5.44
CA GLU A 189 19.78 -6.65 6.83
C GLU A 189 19.21 -5.22 6.92
N LYS A 190 19.72 -4.30 6.10
CA LYS A 190 19.19 -2.93 6.02
C LYS A 190 17.75 -2.91 5.52
N LEU A 191 17.41 -3.72 4.53
CA LEU A 191 16.04 -3.84 4.03
C LEU A 191 15.10 -4.35 5.13
N VAL A 192 15.48 -5.42 5.83
CA VAL A 192 14.70 -5.97 6.96
C VAL A 192 14.48 -4.91 8.03
N LEU A 193 15.53 -4.20 8.44
CA LEU A 193 15.43 -3.13 9.44
C LEU A 193 14.55 -1.96 8.96
N LYS A 194 14.63 -1.60 7.68
CA LYS A 194 13.79 -0.54 7.07
C LYS A 194 12.32 -0.94 7.09
N VAL A 195 12.01 -2.16 6.67
CA VAL A 195 10.65 -2.74 6.66
C VAL A 195 10.11 -2.87 8.08
N ALA A 196 10.90 -3.36 9.03
CA ALA A 196 10.50 -3.46 10.43
C ALA A 196 10.18 -2.08 11.02
N LYS A 197 11.04 -1.08 10.79
CA LYS A 197 10.81 0.31 11.25
C LYS A 197 9.54 0.88 10.66
N TYR A 198 9.29 0.60 9.40
CA TYR A 198 8.05 1.00 8.72
C TYR A 198 6.80 0.39 9.35
N GLN A 199 6.91 -0.86 9.81
CA GLN A 199 5.88 -1.57 10.57
C GLN A 199 5.87 -1.23 12.07
N GLY A 200 6.51 -0.12 12.46
CA GLY A 200 6.47 0.40 13.82
C GLY A 200 7.54 -0.15 14.78
N TYR A 201 8.55 -0.86 14.29
CA TYR A 201 9.68 -1.28 15.12
C TYR A 201 10.59 -0.09 15.47
N GLY A 202 10.73 0.23 16.75
CA GLY A 202 11.54 1.37 17.23
C GLY A 202 13.03 1.08 17.46
N GLY A 203 13.46 -0.17 17.28
CA GLY A 203 14.82 -0.59 17.61
C GLY A 203 15.79 -0.62 16.42
N THR A 204 17.00 -1.12 16.68
CA THR A 204 18.07 -1.29 15.70
C THR A 204 18.60 -2.73 15.64
N ASP A 205 18.10 -3.61 16.50
CA ASP A 205 18.53 -5.00 16.54
C ASP A 205 17.82 -5.81 15.45
N LEU A 206 18.62 -6.47 14.61
CA LEU A 206 18.11 -7.24 13.47
C LEU A 206 17.24 -8.41 13.92
N GLY A 207 17.66 -9.15 14.96
CA GLY A 207 16.91 -10.32 15.43
C GLY A 207 15.53 -9.95 15.98
N GLN A 208 15.45 -8.84 16.72
CA GLN A 208 14.18 -8.30 17.19
C GLN A 208 13.32 -7.73 16.05
N ALA A 209 13.93 -7.11 15.03
CA ALA A 209 13.23 -6.63 13.84
C ALA A 209 12.60 -7.78 13.05
N ILE A 210 13.35 -8.86 12.84
CA ILE A 210 12.88 -10.12 12.22
C ILE A 210 11.68 -10.64 13.01
N LYS A 211 11.83 -10.81 14.33
CA LYS A 211 10.76 -11.33 15.18
C LYS A 211 9.51 -10.46 15.15
N HIS A 212 9.67 -9.13 15.17
CA HIS A 212 8.56 -8.19 15.07
C HIS A 212 7.77 -8.36 13.76
N LEU A 213 8.47 -8.59 12.65
CA LEU A 213 7.83 -8.85 11.36
C LEU A 213 7.19 -10.23 11.28
N GLU A 214 7.83 -11.28 11.81
CA GLU A 214 7.27 -12.63 11.89
C GLU A 214 5.98 -12.67 12.71
N ASP A 215 5.94 -11.95 13.84
CA ASP A 215 4.75 -11.85 14.69
C ASP A 215 3.57 -11.13 13.99
N GLN A 216 3.86 -10.17 13.10
CA GLN A 216 2.84 -9.43 12.34
C GLN A 216 2.36 -10.15 11.09
N PHE A 217 3.24 -10.87 10.39
CA PHE A 217 2.95 -11.54 9.12
C PHE A 217 3.21 -13.05 9.22
N PRO A 218 2.48 -13.78 10.06
CA PRO A 218 2.70 -15.21 10.22
C PRO A 218 2.32 -15.96 8.94
N ILE A 219 3.21 -16.83 8.47
CA ILE A 219 2.91 -17.77 7.39
C ILE A 219 2.34 -19.05 7.98
N ALA A 220 1.21 -19.52 7.43
CA ALA A 220 0.56 -20.73 7.93
C ALA A 220 1.46 -21.97 7.79
N ALA A 221 2.31 -21.99 6.75
CA ALA A 221 3.18 -23.09 6.40
C ALA A 221 4.24 -23.43 7.48
N ASP A 222 4.70 -22.43 8.24
CA ASP A 222 5.63 -22.62 9.35
C ASP A 222 5.07 -23.57 10.43
N LYS A 223 3.74 -23.74 10.51
CA LYS A 223 3.12 -24.69 11.43
C LYS A 223 3.29 -26.16 11.02
N ALA A 224 3.81 -26.42 9.82
CA ALA A 224 4.20 -27.75 9.32
C ALA A 224 5.71 -28.02 9.41
N THR A 225 6.51 -27.14 10.02
CA THR A 225 7.99 -27.23 10.13
C THR A 225 8.50 -28.64 10.50
N ALA A 226 7.84 -29.32 11.44
CA ALA A 226 8.25 -30.65 11.89
C ALA A 226 8.23 -31.71 10.76
N ALA A 227 7.28 -31.62 9.84
CA ALA A 227 7.13 -32.55 8.73
C ALA A 227 8.12 -32.30 7.58
N PHE A 228 8.70 -31.10 7.51
CA PHE A 228 9.68 -30.70 6.49
C PHE A 228 11.12 -30.67 7.02
N GLY A 229 11.41 -31.41 8.09
CA GLY A 229 12.78 -31.59 8.59
C GLY A 229 13.22 -30.57 9.64
N GLY A 230 12.27 -29.93 10.32
CA GLY A 230 12.54 -29.06 11.46
C GLY A 230 13.13 -27.70 11.07
N GLY A 231 13.59 -26.94 12.07
CA GLY A 231 14.01 -25.55 11.90
C GLY A 231 15.13 -25.32 10.87
N LEU A 232 15.94 -26.33 10.57
CA LEU A 232 17.09 -26.20 9.65
C LEU A 232 16.74 -26.52 8.19
N GLN A 233 15.81 -27.45 7.94
CA GLN A 233 15.60 -28.02 6.60
C GLN A 233 14.28 -27.59 5.95
N HIS A 234 13.33 -27.04 6.73
CA HIS A 234 12.01 -26.75 6.19
C HIS A 234 12.02 -25.66 5.12
N HIS A 235 12.90 -24.65 5.18
CA HIS A 235 13.03 -23.65 4.10
C HIS A 235 13.37 -24.22 2.73
N LEU A 236 14.12 -25.32 2.71
CA LEU A 236 14.46 -25.98 1.47
C LEU A 236 13.30 -26.85 1.00
N ARG A 237 12.69 -27.59 1.93
CA ARG A 237 11.73 -28.66 1.61
C ARG A 237 10.30 -28.19 1.47
N ASP A 238 9.90 -27.09 2.10
CA ASP A 238 8.59 -26.46 1.93
C ASP A 238 8.69 -25.39 0.86
N PHE A 239 7.95 -25.59 -0.22
CA PHE A 239 8.02 -24.73 -1.40
C PHE A 239 7.46 -23.33 -1.15
N SER A 240 6.61 -23.14 -0.14
CA SER A 240 6.09 -21.80 0.21
C SER A 240 7.18 -20.85 0.71
N HIS A 241 8.38 -21.34 1.05
CA HIS A 241 9.52 -20.52 1.42
C HIS A 241 10.41 -20.10 0.25
N HIS A 242 10.07 -20.47 -0.98
CA HIS A 242 10.92 -20.19 -2.12
C HIS A 242 10.53 -18.84 -2.75
N PRO A 243 11.49 -17.95 -3.06
CA PRO A 243 11.24 -16.65 -3.69
C PRO A 243 10.98 -16.81 -5.19
N THR A 244 9.99 -17.64 -5.55
CA THR A 244 9.64 -17.97 -6.92
C THR A 244 8.12 -17.94 -7.10
N PRO A 245 7.61 -17.82 -8.35
CA PRO A 245 6.19 -17.95 -8.63
C PRO A 245 5.59 -19.26 -8.10
N VAL A 246 6.37 -20.35 -8.08
CA VAL A 246 5.96 -21.64 -7.52
C VAL A 246 5.72 -21.51 -6.01
N GLY A 247 6.62 -20.84 -5.29
CA GLY A 247 6.45 -20.62 -3.86
C GLY A 247 5.22 -19.77 -3.51
N LEU A 248 4.97 -18.71 -4.30
CA LEU A 248 3.74 -17.91 -4.18
C LEU A 248 2.48 -18.77 -4.39
N VAL A 249 2.47 -19.59 -5.44
CA VAL A 249 1.35 -20.52 -5.71
C VAL A 249 1.17 -21.50 -4.56
N CYS A 250 2.24 -22.09 -4.03
CA CYS A 250 2.17 -23.00 -2.87
C CYS A 250 1.65 -22.30 -1.61
N SER A 251 2.02 -21.04 -1.36
CA SER A 251 1.48 -20.24 -0.26
C SER A 251 -0.03 -20.00 -0.42
N ILE A 252 -0.48 -19.61 -1.61
CA ILE A 252 -1.91 -19.43 -1.91
C ILE A 252 -2.66 -20.77 -1.79
N LEU A 253 -2.14 -21.85 -2.36
CA LEU A 253 -2.75 -23.18 -2.25
C LEU A 253 -2.88 -23.64 -0.79
N THR A 254 -1.94 -23.29 0.07
CA THR A 254 -2.01 -23.57 1.50
C THR A 254 -3.23 -22.90 2.15
N GLN A 255 -3.56 -21.67 1.75
CA GLN A 255 -4.75 -20.96 2.21
C GLN A 255 -6.06 -21.59 1.71
N PHE A 256 -6.06 -22.19 0.52
CA PHE A 256 -7.25 -22.84 -0.02
C PHE A 256 -7.49 -24.23 0.56
N THR A 257 -6.43 -25.01 0.68
CA THR A 257 -6.51 -26.45 0.97
C THR A 257 -6.22 -26.80 2.42
N GLY A 258 -5.57 -25.90 3.16
CA GLY A 258 -5.05 -26.19 4.49
C GLY A 258 -3.89 -27.20 4.48
N ASN A 259 -3.25 -27.43 3.33
CA ASN A 259 -2.10 -28.31 3.18
C ASN A 259 -0.87 -27.53 2.75
N VAL A 260 0.29 -27.94 3.25
CA VAL A 260 1.61 -27.43 2.89
C VAL A 260 2.27 -28.38 1.90
N TYR A 261 2.97 -27.82 0.92
CA TYR A 261 3.47 -28.55 -0.25
C TYR A 261 4.99 -28.50 -0.31
N GLY A 262 5.60 -29.65 -0.56
CA GLY A 262 7.05 -29.72 -0.58
C GLY A 262 7.59 -31.12 -0.83
N THR A 263 8.76 -31.41 -0.27
CA THR A 263 9.42 -32.73 -0.40
C THR A 263 9.76 -33.37 0.94
N ASP A 264 9.79 -34.69 0.98
CA ASP A 264 10.31 -35.45 2.10
C ASP A 264 11.86 -35.50 2.11
N VAL A 265 12.44 -36.34 2.98
CA VAL A 265 13.90 -36.52 3.07
C VAL A 265 14.50 -37.15 1.81
N ALA A 266 13.73 -37.96 1.08
CA ALA A 266 14.15 -38.63 -0.15
C ALA A 266 13.95 -37.75 -1.40
N GLY A 267 13.38 -36.53 -1.24
CA GLY A 267 13.06 -35.63 -2.35
C GLY A 267 11.74 -35.98 -3.06
N ALA A 268 10.96 -36.91 -2.51
CA ALA A 268 9.63 -37.22 -3.04
C ALA A 268 8.64 -36.12 -2.64
N PHE A 269 7.75 -35.76 -3.57
CA PHE A 269 6.71 -34.77 -3.31
C PHE A 269 5.79 -35.22 -2.18
N GLN A 270 5.51 -34.34 -1.22
CA GLN A 270 4.61 -34.58 -0.11
C GLN A 270 3.68 -33.38 0.14
N CYS A 271 2.47 -33.71 0.59
CA CYS A 271 1.48 -32.74 1.06
C CYS A 271 1.21 -33.01 2.54
N VAL A 272 1.35 -32.00 3.38
CA VAL A 272 1.19 -32.13 4.83
C VAL A 272 0.04 -31.24 5.29
N PRO A 273 -1.00 -31.80 5.94
CA PRO A 273 -2.09 -30.98 6.47
C PRO A 273 -1.62 -30.10 7.62
N LEU A 274 -2.12 -28.87 7.67
CA LEU A 274 -1.89 -27.95 8.76
C LEU A 274 -2.50 -28.48 10.06
N ASN A 275 -1.82 -28.21 11.18
CA ASN A 275 -2.39 -28.39 12.50
C ASN A 275 -3.42 -27.28 12.81
N LYS A 276 -4.11 -27.39 13.96
CA LYS A 276 -5.13 -26.42 14.37
C LYS A 276 -4.61 -24.98 14.41
N ASP A 277 -3.36 -24.78 14.83
CA ASP A 277 -2.75 -23.45 14.90
C ASP A 277 -2.47 -22.88 13.50
N GLY A 278 -2.10 -23.73 12.54
CA GLY A 278 -1.93 -23.34 11.14
C GLY A 278 -3.26 -23.01 10.46
N LEU A 279 -4.31 -23.78 10.74
CA LEU A 279 -5.65 -23.50 10.22
C LEU A 279 -6.22 -22.17 10.74
N ASN A 280 -5.83 -21.72 11.93
CA ASN A 280 -6.22 -20.39 12.44
C ASN A 280 -5.62 -19.22 11.64
N LEU A 281 -4.54 -19.48 10.88
CA LEU A 281 -3.87 -18.51 10.03
C LEU A 281 -4.39 -18.54 8.58
N VAL A 282 -5.33 -19.44 8.28
CA VAL A 282 -5.98 -19.53 6.97
C VAL A 282 -7.11 -18.50 6.86
N GLY A 283 -7.16 -17.80 5.74
CA GLY A 283 -8.22 -16.86 5.41
C GLY A 283 -9.61 -17.52 5.44
N LYS A 284 -10.60 -16.82 5.99
CA LYS A 284 -11.97 -17.32 6.15
C LYS A 284 -12.81 -17.16 4.89
N SER A 285 -12.48 -16.16 4.08
CA SER A 285 -13.13 -15.85 2.80
C SER A 285 -12.19 -16.09 1.62
N PHE A 286 -12.74 -16.26 0.41
CA PHE A 286 -11.93 -16.41 -0.80
C PHE A 286 -10.91 -15.27 -0.98
N PRO A 287 -11.29 -13.98 -0.82
CA PRO A 287 -10.32 -12.88 -0.92
C PRO A 287 -9.26 -12.90 0.18
N GLU A 288 -9.63 -13.23 1.43
CA GLU A 288 -8.63 -13.38 2.51
C GLU A 288 -7.58 -14.43 2.18
N LYS A 289 -7.98 -15.55 1.59
CA LYS A 289 -7.06 -16.63 1.22
C LYS A 289 -6.06 -16.19 0.16
N ILE A 290 -6.51 -15.45 -0.85
CA ILE A 290 -5.63 -14.86 -1.87
C ILE A 290 -4.68 -13.84 -1.23
N MET A 291 -5.22 -12.91 -0.45
CA MET A 291 -4.46 -11.82 0.17
C MET A 291 -3.43 -12.33 1.19
N PHE A 292 -3.82 -13.23 2.11
CA PHE A 292 -2.90 -13.78 3.11
C PHE A 292 -1.85 -14.67 2.45
N GLY A 293 -2.23 -15.44 1.43
CA GLY A 293 -1.29 -16.27 0.66
C GLY A 293 -0.25 -15.43 -0.08
N ALA A 294 -0.63 -14.27 -0.60
CA ALA A 294 0.24 -13.36 -1.35
C ALA A 294 1.09 -12.45 -0.44
N VAL A 295 0.45 -11.67 0.43
CA VAL A 295 1.10 -10.62 1.21
C VAL A 295 1.98 -11.21 2.32
N ASN A 296 1.51 -12.22 3.06
CA ASN A 296 2.34 -12.83 4.09
C ASN A 296 3.53 -13.56 3.47
N TRP A 297 3.35 -14.18 2.31
CA TRP A 297 4.45 -14.78 1.55
C TRP A 297 5.52 -13.75 1.18
N PHE A 298 5.11 -12.60 0.66
CA PHE A 298 6.04 -11.53 0.31
C PHE A 298 6.85 -11.05 1.53
N PHE A 299 6.20 -10.74 2.65
CA PHE A 299 6.92 -10.36 3.86
C PHE A 299 7.79 -11.49 4.40
N HIS A 300 7.35 -12.73 4.30
CA HIS A 300 8.17 -13.89 4.65
C HIS A 300 9.45 -13.97 3.81
N MET A 301 9.40 -13.60 2.52
CA MET A 301 10.58 -13.56 1.66
C MET A 301 11.53 -12.42 2.03
N VAL A 302 10.99 -11.29 2.52
CA VAL A 302 11.81 -10.16 2.97
C VAL A 302 12.59 -10.49 4.24
N ILE A 303 12.01 -11.31 5.12
CA ILE A 303 12.59 -11.68 6.42
C ILE A 303 13.68 -12.78 6.28
N ARG A 304 13.70 -13.51 5.17
CA ARG A 304 14.48 -14.73 4.94
C ARG A 304 15.66 -14.53 4.00
#